data_AF-A0A9P6B0A9-F1
#
_entry.id   AF-A0A9P6B0A9-F1
#
_cell.length_a   1.000
_cell.length_b   1.000
_cell.length_c   1.000
_cell.angle_alpha   90.00
_cell.angle_beta   90.00
_cell.angle_gamma   90.00
#
_symmetry.space_group_name_H-M   'P 1'
#
loop_
_entity.id
_entity.type
_entity.pdbx_description
1 polymer ?
#
loop_
_entity_poly.entity_id
_entity_poly.type
_entity_poly.pdbx_seq_one_letter_code
_entity_poly.pdbx_strand_id
1 'polypeptide(L)'
;GVKHTLVYSTLRLHSEYGFPHHPNQDRRGWHCILDCTDVDFIDSLVEHENTLYLDEIQDHLLREHNVHVSVSTIKCTLSQLSISHKEVTVAAKECNELLHVAFLNKVAELVTHPNMLLCTDESSKDDQVVVW
;
A
#
# COMPACT_ATOMS: atom_id res chain seq x y z
N GLY A 1 -40.00 2.21 -6.92
CA GLY A 1 -40.79 2.98 -5.95
C GLY A 1 -40.26 2.75 -4.55
N VAL A 2 -40.19 3.78 -3.72
CA VAL A 2 -39.72 3.67 -2.33
C VAL A 2 -40.81 3.02 -1.48
N LYS A 3 -40.44 2.10 -0.57
CA LYS A 3 -41.40 1.44 0.32
C LYS A 3 -41.97 2.45 1.32
N HIS A 4 -43.29 2.46 1.48
CA HIS A 4 -44.00 3.34 2.43
C HIS A 4 -43.48 3.15 3.86
N THR A 5 -43.18 1.91 4.26
CA THR A 5 -42.60 1.61 5.57
C THR A 5 -41.27 2.32 5.83
N LEU A 6 -40.44 2.48 4.78
CA LEU A 6 -39.17 3.19 4.88
C LEU A 6 -39.39 4.67 5.16
N VAL A 7 -40.32 5.30 4.44
CA VAL A 7 -40.66 6.72 4.61
C VAL A 7 -41.16 7.02 6.03
N TYR A 8 -42.03 6.18 6.58
CA TYR A 8 -42.53 6.38 7.93
C TYR A 8 -41.46 6.11 8.99
N SER A 9 -40.59 5.13 8.76
CA SER A 9 -39.47 4.85 9.68
C SER A 9 -38.47 6.00 9.73
N THR A 10 -38.15 6.63 8.59
CA THR A 10 -37.21 7.76 8.54
C THR A 10 -37.81 9.03 9.14
N LEU A 11 -39.09 9.33 8.87
CA LEU A 11 -39.79 10.46 9.49
C LEU A 11 -39.88 10.31 11.01
N ARG A 12 -40.14 9.10 11.49
CA ARG A 12 -40.16 8.80 12.92
C ARG A 12 -38.78 9.02 13.55
N LEU A 13 -37.72 8.48 12.96
CA LEU A 13 -36.35 8.68 13.44
C LEU A 13 -35.95 10.15 13.46
N HIS A 14 -36.30 10.90 12.41
CA HIS A 14 -36.04 12.33 12.35
C HIS A 14 -36.80 13.12 13.43
N SER A 15 -38.06 12.75 13.73
CA SER A 15 -38.84 13.39 14.79
C SER A 15 -38.30 13.09 16.19
N GLU A 16 -37.72 11.91 16.40
CA GLU A 16 -37.30 11.43 17.72
C GLU A 16 -35.84 11.82 18.03
N TYR A 17 -34.97 11.81 17.02
CA TYR A 17 -33.52 12.00 17.17
C TYR A 17 -32.94 13.16 16.35
N GLY A 18 -33.75 13.83 15.52
CA GLY A 18 -33.29 14.92 14.64
C GLY A 18 -32.54 14.47 13.39
N PHE A 19 -32.31 13.16 13.22
CA PHE A 19 -31.61 12.58 12.07
C PHE A 19 -32.39 11.38 11.50
N PRO A 20 -32.31 11.10 10.19
CA PRO A 20 -33.00 9.96 9.57
C PRO A 20 -32.39 8.59 9.94
N HIS A 21 -31.37 8.57 10.79
CA HIS A 21 -30.67 7.38 11.27
C HIS A 21 -30.76 7.30 12.79
N HIS A 22 -30.78 6.08 13.31
CA HIS A 22 -30.80 5.88 14.76
C HIS A 22 -29.44 6.25 15.35
N PRO A 23 -29.34 6.98 16.48
CA PRO A 23 -28.05 7.40 17.03
C PRO A 23 -27.17 6.20 17.45
N ASN A 24 -27.79 5.10 17.88
CA ASN A 24 -27.07 3.85 18.19
C ASN A 24 -26.94 2.89 17.00
N GLN A 25 -27.22 3.35 15.76
CA GLN A 25 -26.85 2.64 14.53
C GLN A 25 -25.40 2.94 14.13
N ASP A 26 -24.55 3.28 15.09
CA ASP A 26 -23.12 3.07 14.91
C ASP A 26 -22.96 1.63 14.45
N ARG A 27 -22.56 1.52 13.18
CA ARG A 27 -22.20 0.29 12.52
C ARG A 27 -21.14 -0.27 13.44
N ARG A 28 -21.50 -1.26 14.27
CA ARG A 28 -20.53 -2.01 15.06
C ARG A 28 -19.57 -2.53 14.02
N GLY A 29 -18.45 -1.84 13.85
CA GLY A 29 -17.43 -2.24 12.91
C GLY A 29 -17.13 -3.70 13.24
N TRP A 30 -16.91 -4.50 12.21
CA TRP A 30 -16.25 -5.77 12.45
C TRP A 30 -15.06 -5.50 13.35
N HIS A 31 -14.91 -6.30 14.41
CA HIS A 31 -13.78 -6.23 15.31
C HIS A 31 -12.52 -6.15 14.46
N CYS A 32 -11.95 -4.95 14.36
CA CYS A 32 -10.70 -4.78 13.66
C CYS A 32 -9.69 -5.53 14.54
N ILE A 33 -8.96 -6.47 13.95
CA ILE A 33 -7.94 -7.24 14.68
C ILE A 33 -6.87 -6.29 15.21
N LEU A 34 -6.72 -5.13 14.56
CA LEU A 34 -5.87 -4.02 14.95
C LEU A 34 -6.65 -3.05 15.84
N ASP A 35 -6.13 -2.78 17.03
CA ASP A 35 -6.60 -1.73 17.91
C ASP A 35 -6.13 -0.34 17.41
N CYS A 36 -6.69 0.74 17.95
CA CYS A 36 -6.24 2.10 17.60
C CYS A 36 -4.74 2.29 17.86
N THR A 37 -4.20 1.68 18.92
CA THR A 37 -2.77 1.69 19.23
C THR A 37 -1.92 1.02 18.15
N ASP A 38 -2.41 -0.06 17.54
CA ASP A 38 -1.72 -0.76 16.45
C ASP A 38 -1.76 0.07 15.17
N VAL A 39 -2.88 0.77 14.92
CA VAL A 39 -3.04 1.66 13.77
C VAL A 39 -2.10 2.86 13.89
N ASP A 40 -2.01 3.49 15.07
CA ASP A 40 -1.09 4.60 15.34
C ASP A 40 0.37 4.14 15.20
N PHE A 41 0.69 2.92 15.62
CA PHE A 41 2.00 2.34 15.41
C PHE A 41 2.33 2.17 13.92
N ILE A 42 1.40 1.60 13.13
CA ILE A 42 1.59 1.44 11.67
C ILE A 42 1.80 2.80 11.00
N ASP A 43 1.03 3.81 11.39
CA ASP A 43 1.16 5.17 10.85
C ASP A 43 2.56 5.73 11.13
N SER A 44 2.99 5.66 12.40
CA SER A 44 4.33 6.11 12.79
C SER A 44 5.45 5.32 12.08
N LEU A 45 5.30 4.01 11.90
CA LEU A 45 6.28 3.16 11.24
C LEU A 45 6.45 3.55 9.77
N VAL A 46 5.35 3.81 9.07
CA VAL A 46 5.37 4.21 7.66
C VAL A 46 5.89 5.64 7.49
N GLU A 47 5.63 6.54 8.44
CA GLU A 47 6.21 7.89 8.43
C GLU A 47 7.73 7.88 8.58
N HIS A 48 8.27 6.99 9.42
CA HIS A 48 9.71 6.87 9.64
C HIS A 48 10.41 6.08 8.52
N GLU A 49 9.79 5.01 8.01
CA GLU A 49 10.38 4.11 7.02
C GLU A 49 9.41 3.81 5.86
N ASN A 50 9.37 4.71 4.87
CA ASN A 50 8.47 4.61 3.72
C ASN A 50 8.83 3.51 2.69
N THR A 51 9.93 2.78 2.91
CA THR A 51 10.42 1.73 2.00
C THR A 51 10.02 0.31 2.42
N LEU A 52 9.31 0.18 3.55
CA LEU A 52 8.92 -1.10 4.10
C LEU A 52 7.86 -1.80 3.21
N TYR A 53 8.05 -3.09 3.02
CA TYR A 53 7.05 -3.96 2.41
C TYR A 53 5.97 -4.35 3.43
N LEU A 54 4.83 -4.85 2.93
CA LEU A 54 3.68 -5.19 3.78
C LEU A 54 3.98 -6.35 4.75
N ASP A 55 4.83 -7.29 4.36
CA ASP A 55 5.31 -8.39 5.19
C ASP A 55 6.32 -7.91 6.25
N GLU A 56 7.16 -6.91 5.92
CA GLU A 56 8.02 -6.27 6.91
C GLU A 56 7.19 -5.55 7.99
N ILE A 57 6.14 -4.83 7.59
CA ILE A 57 5.18 -4.21 8.53
C ILE A 57 4.49 -5.28 9.40
N GLN A 58 4.16 -6.44 8.82
CA GLN A 58 3.58 -7.56 9.56
C GLN A 58 4.55 -8.09 10.63
N ASP A 59 5.83 -8.23 10.29
CA ASP A 59 6.89 -8.64 11.20
C ASP A 59 7.07 -7.63 12.34
N HIS A 60 7.03 -6.33 12.05
CA HIS A 60 7.11 -5.28 13.08
C HIS A 60 5.92 -5.33 14.05
N LEU A 61 4.70 -5.50 13.55
CA LEU A 61 3.50 -5.68 14.39
C LEU A 61 3.57 -6.93 15.26
N LEU A 62 4.10 -8.03 14.73
CA LEU A 62 4.27 -9.26 15.49
C LEU A 62 5.34 -9.10 16.58
N ARG A 63 6.44 -8.40 16.30
CA ARG A 63 7.55 -8.23 17.27
C ARG A 63 7.20 -7.26 18.40
N GLU A 64 6.60 -6.12 18.07
CA GLU A 64 6.37 -5.05 19.05
C GLU A 64 5.04 -5.22 19.78
N HIS A 65 3.98 -5.61 19.06
CA HIS A 65 2.62 -5.65 19.61
C HIS A 65 2.08 -7.09 19.76
N ASN A 66 2.84 -8.11 19.32
CA ASN A 66 2.43 -9.52 19.32
C ASN A 66 1.10 -9.76 18.58
N VAL A 67 0.82 -8.94 17.57
CA VAL A 67 -0.39 -9.05 16.75
C VAL A 67 -0.03 -9.64 15.40
N HIS A 68 -0.59 -10.82 15.11
CA HIS A 68 -0.45 -11.47 13.82
C HIS A 68 -1.65 -11.16 12.92
N VAL A 69 -1.46 -10.24 11.98
CA VAL A 69 -2.48 -9.88 10.98
C VAL A 69 -2.10 -10.38 9.58
N SER A 70 -3.10 -10.58 8.73
CA SER A 70 -2.83 -10.88 7.32
C SER A 70 -2.30 -9.64 6.58
N VAL A 71 -1.48 -9.84 5.55
CA VAL A 71 -1.06 -8.79 4.60
C VAL A 71 -2.25 -8.01 4.03
N SER A 72 -3.38 -8.67 3.78
CA SER A 72 -4.61 -8.03 3.33
C SER A 72 -5.19 -7.07 4.37
N THR A 73 -5.07 -7.39 5.66
CA THR A 73 -5.52 -6.51 6.75
C THR A 73 -4.64 -5.26 6.80
N ILE A 74 -3.32 -5.41 6.73
CA ILE A 74 -2.38 -4.28 6.68
C ILE A 74 -2.68 -3.38 5.49
N LYS A 75 -2.86 -3.95 4.30
CA LYS A 75 -3.24 -3.20 3.09
C LYS A 75 -4.54 -2.41 3.28
N CYS A 76 -5.56 -3.02 3.89
CA CYS A 76 -6.81 -2.33 4.19
C CYS A 76 -6.60 -1.18 5.18
N THR A 77 -5.78 -1.37 6.22
CA THR A 77 -5.44 -0.34 7.21
C THR A 77 -4.72 0.83 6.57
N LEU A 78 -3.68 0.58 5.75
CA LEU A 78 -2.96 1.64 5.02
C LEU A 78 -3.89 2.42 4.09
N SER A 79 -4.82 1.74 3.41
CA SER A 79 -5.84 2.38 2.58
C SER A 79 -6.79 3.27 3.39
N GLN A 80 -7.18 2.84 4.59
CA GLN A 80 -8.00 3.65 5.52
C GLN A 80 -7.23 4.89 6.02
N LEU A 81 -5.92 4.77 6.20
CA LEU A 81 -5.01 5.88 6.54
C LEU A 81 -4.72 6.81 5.34
N SER A 82 -5.33 6.56 4.17
CA SER A 82 -5.07 7.31 2.93
C SER A 82 -3.61 7.26 2.47
N ILE A 83 -2.87 6.23 2.88
CA ILE A 83 -1.50 5.98 2.45
C ILE A 83 -1.57 5.22 1.12
N SER A 84 -1.61 5.97 0.02
CA SER A 84 -1.39 5.44 -1.32
C SER A 84 0.08 5.63 -1.70
N HIS A 85 0.81 4.52 -1.87
CA HIS A 85 2.26 4.47 -2.14
C HIS A 85 2.83 5.61 -3.02
N LYS A 86 4.04 6.08 -2.67
CA LYS A 86 4.98 6.69 -3.63
C LYS A 86 5.66 5.59 -4.42
N GLU A 87 5.76 5.78 -5.74
CA GLU A 87 6.52 4.90 -6.63
C GLU A 87 7.97 4.83 -6.19
N VAL A 88 8.38 3.72 -5.60
CA VAL A 88 9.79 3.34 -5.61
C VAL A 88 10.01 2.64 -6.94
N THR A 89 10.68 3.33 -7.87
CA THR A 89 11.11 2.70 -9.12
C THR A 89 11.98 1.49 -8.78
N VAL A 90 11.57 0.32 -9.29
CA VAL A 90 12.17 -1.02 -9.06
C VAL A 90 13.71 -1.02 -9.14
N ALA A 91 14.30 -0.15 -9.96
CA ALA A 91 15.74 0.01 -10.12
C ALA A 91 16.52 0.31 -8.81
N ALA A 92 15.87 0.89 -7.79
CA ALA A 92 16.56 1.40 -6.61
C ALA A 92 16.72 0.38 -5.45
N LYS A 93 15.97 -0.73 -5.41
CA LYS A 93 15.93 -1.62 -4.22
C LYS A 93 16.75 -2.91 -4.36
N GLU A 94 16.99 -3.40 -5.58
CA GLU A 94 17.83 -4.60 -5.83
C GLU A 94 19.29 -4.26 -6.21
N CYS A 95 19.61 -2.98 -6.44
CA CYS A 95 20.98 -2.56 -6.67
C CYS A 95 21.78 -2.68 -5.38
N ASN A 96 22.54 -3.77 -5.24
CA ASN A 96 23.67 -3.79 -4.34
C ASN A 96 24.69 -2.77 -4.87
N GLU A 97 24.61 -1.53 -4.35
CA GLU A 97 25.41 -0.39 -4.78
C GLU A 97 26.91 -0.71 -4.78
N LEU A 98 27.38 -1.53 -3.83
CA LEU A 98 28.78 -1.96 -3.77
C LEU A 98 29.17 -2.84 -4.97
N LEU A 99 28.30 -3.78 -5.36
CA LEU A 99 28.53 -4.62 -6.54
C LEU A 99 28.41 -3.80 -7.83
N HIS A 100 27.49 -2.84 -7.87
CA HIS A 100 27.32 -1.92 -9.00
C HIS A 100 28.57 -1.05 -9.19
N VAL A 101 29.07 -0.42 -8.12
CA VAL A 101 30.31 0.37 -8.15
C VAL A 101 31.51 -0.50 -8.53
N ALA A 102 31.63 -1.71 -7.98
CA ALA A 102 32.71 -2.63 -8.33
C ALA A 102 32.68 -3.05 -9.81
N PHE A 103 31.48 -3.25 -10.36
CA PHE A 103 31.29 -3.54 -11.78
C PHE A 103 31.67 -2.35 -12.66
N LEU A 104 31.18 -1.15 -12.34
CA LEU A 104 31.51 0.07 -13.10
C LEU A 104 33.00 0.38 -13.08
N ASN A 105 33.68 0.17 -11.95
CA ASN A 105 35.14 0.35 -11.86
C ASN A 105 35.89 -0.60 -12.82
N LYS A 106 35.48 -1.87 -12.89
CA LYS A 106 36.05 -2.83 -13.85
C LYS A 106 35.80 -2.42 -15.29
N VAL A 107 34.61 -1.91 -15.60
CA VAL A 107 34.30 -1.42 -16.95
C VAL A 107 35.16 -0.20 -17.28
N ALA A 108 35.34 0.72 -16.34
CA ALA A 108 36.17 1.92 -16.53
C ALA A 108 37.66 1.60 -16.75
N GLU A 109 38.18 0.53 -16.13
CA GLU A 109 39.54 0.04 -16.40
C GLU A 109 39.70 -0.51 -17.82
N LEU A 110 38.65 -1.15 -18.37
CA LEU A 110 38.68 -1.80 -19.68
C LEU A 110 38.34 -0.85 -20.85
N VAL A 111 37.50 0.15 -20.59
CA VAL A 111 36.95 1.06 -21.59
C VAL A 111 37.56 2.45 -21.40
N THR A 112 38.68 2.70 -22.09
CA THR A 112 39.37 4.01 -22.02
C THR A 112 38.67 5.10 -22.84
N HIS A 113 37.87 4.70 -23.83
CA HIS A 113 37.13 5.61 -24.71
C HIS A 113 35.68 5.16 -24.90
N PRO A 114 34.69 6.08 -24.87
CA PRO A 114 33.27 5.75 -24.99
C PRO A 114 32.90 4.96 -26.25
N ASN A 115 33.67 5.12 -27.34
CA ASN A 115 33.43 4.45 -28.61
C ASN A 115 33.77 2.95 -28.60
N MET A 116 34.31 2.43 -27.49
CA MET A 116 34.62 1.00 -27.32
C MET A 116 33.44 0.22 -26.71
N LEU A 117 32.39 0.91 -26.26
CA LEU A 117 31.22 0.30 -25.62
C LEU A 117 30.07 0.17 -26.63
N LEU A 118 29.52 -1.03 -26.78
CA LEU A 118 28.28 -1.28 -27.50
C LEU A 118 27.25 -1.84 -26.52
N CYS A 119 26.17 -1.10 -26.27
CA CYS A 119 25.05 -1.57 -25.46
C CYS A 119 23.94 -2.09 -26.37
N THR A 120 23.55 -3.34 -26.17
CA THR A 120 22.38 -3.93 -26.82
C THR A 120 21.38 -4.28 -25.75
N ASP A 121 20.19 -3.66 -25.76
CA ASP A 121 19.05 -4.16 -24.99
C ASP A 121 18.19 -5.08 -25.87
N GLU A 122 17.55 -6.04 -25.22
CA GLU A 122 16.55 -6.90 -25.86
C GLU A 122 15.18 -6.34 -25.52
N SER A 123 14.60 -5.57 -26.44
CA SER A 123 13.20 -5.19 -26.36
C SER A 123 12.33 -6.34 -26.90
N SER A 124 11.60 -7.05 -26.02
CA SER A 124 10.56 -7.98 -26.48
C SER A 124 9.42 -7.18 -27.14
N LYS A 125 9.10 -7.49 -28.40
CA LYS A 125 7.86 -7.02 -29.02
C LYS A 125 6.77 -8.04 -28.70
N ASP A 126 5.78 -7.64 -27.91
CA ASP A 126 4.53 -8.39 -27.85
C ASP A 126 3.82 -8.24 -29.19
N ASP A 127 3.82 -9.31 -29.99
CA ASP A 127 3.02 -9.42 -31.22
C ASP A 127 1.53 -9.57 -30.88
N GLN A 128 0.93 -8.56 -30.23
CA GLN A 128 -0.52 -8.41 -30.23
C GLN A 128 -0.94 -7.78 -31.55
N VAL A 129 -1.39 -8.63 -32.46
CA VAL A 129 -2.06 -8.21 -33.71
C VAL A 129 -3.36 -7.52 -33.33
N VAL A 130 -3.35 -6.19 -33.26
CA VAL A 130 -4.56 -5.38 -33.19
C VAL A 130 -5.18 -5.40 -34.59
N VAL A 131 -6.19 -6.26 -34.78
CA VAL A 131 -7.02 -6.28 -35.97
C VAL A 131 -8.02 -5.13 -35.85
N TRP A 132 -7.94 -4.18 -36.79
CA TRP A 132 -8.85 -3.04 -36.95
C TRP A 132 -10.18 -3.46 -37.57
#